data_AF-A0A2V7MYC8-F1
#
_entry.id   AF-A0A2V7MYC8-F1
#
_cell.length_a   1.000
_cell.length_b   1.000
_cell.length_c   1.000
_cell.angle_alpha   90.00
_cell.angle_beta   90.00
_cell.angle_gamma   90.00
#
_symmetry.space_group_name_H-M   'P 1'
#
loop_
_entity.id
_entity.type
_entity.pdbx_description
1 polymer ?
#
loop_
_entity_poly.entity_id
_entity_poly.type
_entity_poly.pdbx_seq_one_letter_code
_entity_poly.pdbx_strand_id
1 'polypeptide(L)' 'MYGNVVFYDGRPSQTQVERTDAIARELADVAKDFDAWAAKELGGLNAALAKQRLEPIRLLTREQWEAKEVAAQQ' A
#
# COMPACT_ATOMS: atom_id res chain seq x y z
N MET A 1 10.54 12.59 38.99
CA MET A 1 9.13 12.40 39.39
C MET A 1 8.24 13.14 38.39
N TYR A 2 7.89 12.47 37.29
CA TYR A 2 6.74 12.71 36.40
C TYR A 2 6.57 11.33 35.75
N GLY A 3 5.67 10.51 36.27
CA GLY A 3 4.27 10.61 35.92
C GLY A 3 3.97 9.26 35.29
N ASN A 4 3.57 8.32 36.14
CA ASN A 4 3.26 6.94 35.85
C ASN A 4 2.28 6.88 34.65
N VAL A 5 2.77 6.55 33.45
CA VAL A 5 1.87 6.23 32.33
C VAL A 5 1.37 4.83 32.60
N VAL A 6 0.19 4.78 33.20
CA VAL A 6 -0.57 3.56 33.46
C VAL A 6 -0.81 2.88 32.12
N PHE A 7 -0.14 1.75 31.88
CA PHE A 7 -0.45 0.83 30.78
C PHE A 7 -1.80 0.17 31.07
N TYR A 8 -2.87 0.87 30.74
CA TYR A 8 -4.20 0.28 30.67
C TYR A 8 -4.97 0.97 29.55
N ASP A 9 -4.52 0.75 28.32
CA ASP A 9 -5.45 0.88 27.20
C ASP A 9 -6.30 -0.39 27.26
N GLY A 10 -7.54 -0.25 27.73
CA GLY A 10 -8.53 -1.32 27.64
C GLY A 10 -8.78 -1.73 26.19
N ARG A 11 -9.89 -2.42 25.91
CA ARG A 11 -10.32 -2.64 24.51
C ARG A 11 -10.25 -1.30 23.76
N PRO A 12 -9.76 -1.29 22.50
CA PRO A 12 -9.65 -0.07 21.71
C PRO A 12 -10.93 0.76 21.85
N SER A 13 -10.79 2.06 22.09
CA SER A 13 -11.95 2.95 22.10
C SER A 13 -12.70 2.80 20.77
N GLN A 14 -14.04 2.90 20.80
CA GLN A 14 -14.88 2.73 19.61
C GLN A 14 -14.40 3.61 18.43
N THR A 15 -13.90 4.81 18.73
CA THR A 15 -13.28 5.74 17.76
C THR A 15 -11.99 5.20 17.10
N GLN A 16 -11.15 4.42 17.81
CA GLN A 16 -9.95 3.81 17.22
C GLN A 16 -10.30 2.66 16.26
N VAL A 17 -11.35 1.88 16.57
CA VAL A 17 -11.85 0.82 15.67
C VAL A 17 -12.42 1.43 14.40
N GLU A 18 -13.30 2.43 14.54
CA GLU A 18 -13.92 3.12 13.39
C GLU A 18 -12.89 3.79 12.48
N ARG A 19 -11.83 4.37 13.04
CA ARG A 19 -10.72 4.93 12.27
C ARG A 19 -9.95 3.87 11.50
N THR A 20 -9.73 2.71 12.09
CA THR A 20 -9.03 1.60 11.43
C THR A 20 -9.85 1.10 10.23
N ASP A 21 -11.17 0.95 10.41
CA ASP A 21 -12.07 0.53 9.33
C ASP A 21 -12.14 1.58 8.20
N ALA A 22 -12.16 2.87 8.53
CA ALA A 22 -12.12 3.94 7.54
C ALA A 22 -10.84 3.91 6.71
N ILE A 23 -9.67 3.81 7.37
CA ILE A 23 -8.37 3.74 6.70
C ILE A 23 -8.28 2.47 5.83
N ALA A 24 -8.79 1.33 6.30
CA ALA A 24 -8.80 0.10 5.53
C ALA A 24 -9.62 0.22 4.24
N ARG A 25 -10.77 0.92 4.29
CA ARG A 25 -11.58 1.20 3.10
C ARG A 25 -10.90 2.16 2.14
N GLU A 26 -10.36 3.27 2.65
CA GLU A 26 -9.62 4.23 1.83
C GLU A 26 -8.45 3.56 1.10
N LEU A 27 -7.71 2.68 1.79
CA LEU A 27 -6.63 1.90 1.17
C LEU A 27 -7.16 0.97 0.07
N ALA A 28 -8.29 0.28 0.32
CA ALA A 28 -8.89 -0.62 -0.66
C ALA A 28 -9.37 0.14 -1.91
N ASP A 29 -9.96 1.32 -1.74
CA ASP A 29 -10.41 2.18 -2.85
C ASP A 29 -9.23 2.65 -3.69
N VAL A 30 -8.15 3.14 -3.06
CA VAL A 30 -6.93 3.56 -3.76
C VAL A 30 -6.28 2.37 -4.49
N ALA A 31 -6.23 1.19 -3.86
CA ALA A 31 -5.69 -0.01 -4.50
C ALA A 31 -6.49 -0.39 -5.74
N LYS A 32 -7.82 -0.34 -5.66
CA LYS A 32 -8.70 -0.63 -6.79
C LYS A 32 -8.54 0.36 -7.94
N ASP A 33 -8.44 1.65 -7.63
CA ASP A 33 -8.25 2.69 -8.64
C ASP A 33 -6.89 2.53 -9.35
N PHE A 34 -5.86 2.19 -8.59
CA PHE A 34 -4.55 1.88 -9.14
C PHE A 34 -4.58 0.65 -10.05
N ASP A 35 -5.21 -0.45 -9.63
CA ASP A 35 -5.34 -1.67 -10.43
C ASP A 35 -6.09 -1.39 -11.74
N ALA A 36 -7.17 -0.61 -11.68
CA ALA A 36 -7.94 -0.22 -12.86
C ALA A 36 -7.12 0.65 -13.83
N TRP A 37 -6.36 1.61 -13.31
CA TRP A 37 -5.45 2.43 -14.10
C TRP A 37 -4.36 1.57 -14.74
N ALA A 38 -3.71 0.70 -13.96
CA ALA A 38 -2.59 -0.10 -14.42
C ALA A 38 -3.03 -1.11 -15.49
N ALA A 39 -4.21 -1.73 -15.34
CA ALA A 39 -4.79 -2.60 -16.36
C ALA A 39 -5.04 -1.89 -17.70
N LYS A 40 -5.38 -0.60 -17.66
CA LYS A 40 -5.70 0.21 -18.85
C LYS A 40 -4.46 0.82 -19.51
N GLU A 41 -3.58 1.42 -18.73
CA GLU A 41 -2.52 2.30 -19.23
C GLU A 41 -1.17 1.58 -19.37
N LEU A 42 -0.88 0.57 -18.54
CA LEU A 42 0.43 -0.07 -18.50
C LEU A 42 0.78 -0.80 -19.80
N GLY A 43 -0.22 -1.39 -20.46
CA GLY A 43 -0.03 -2.07 -21.75
C GLY A 43 0.46 -1.11 -22.84
N GLY A 44 -0.16 0.08 -22.93
CA GLY A 44 0.25 1.12 -23.89
C GLY A 44 1.65 1.66 -23.59
N LEU A 45 1.96 1.84 -22.32
CA LEU A 45 3.26 2.33 -21.87
C LEU A 45 4.37 1.29 -22.14
N ASN A 46 4.12 0.00 -21.89
CA ASN A 46 5.05 -1.08 -22.22
C ASN A 46 5.23 -1.26 -23.74
N ALA A 47 4.19 -1.02 -24.54
CA ALA A 47 4.33 -1.00 -26.00
C ALA A 47 5.22 0.16 -26.48
N ALA A 48 5.14 1.33 -25.83
CA ALA A 48 6.02 2.46 -26.12
C ALA A 48 7.49 2.18 -25.73
N LEU A 49 7.72 1.52 -24.59
CA LEU A 49 9.05 1.08 -24.15
C LEU A 49 9.65 0.04 -25.10
N ALA A 50 8.85 -0.93 -25.55
CA ALA A 50 9.29 -1.96 -26.49
C ALA A 50 9.76 -1.37 -27.83
N LYS A 51 9.10 -0.30 -28.33
CA LYS A 51 9.55 0.43 -29.53
C LYS A 51 10.94 1.04 -29.36
N GLN A 52 11.33 1.37 -28.13
CA GLN A 52 12.65 1.91 -27.80
C GLN A 52 13.64 0.82 -27.36
N ARG A 53 13.26 -0.47 -27.46
CA ARG A 53 14.04 -1.62 -26.98
C ARG A 53 14.39 -1.55 -25.49
N LEU A 54 13.53 -0.91 -24.71
CA LEU A 54 13.64 -0.84 -23.25
C LEU A 54 12.85 -1.99 -22.60
N GLU A 55 13.25 -2.34 -21.37
CA GLU A 55 12.54 -3.36 -20.61
C GLU A 55 11.13 -2.90 -20.22
N PRO A 56 10.14 -3.81 -20.23
CA PRO A 56 8.78 -3.50 -19.82
C PRO A 56 8.70 -3.30 -18.31
N ILE A 57 7.85 -2.38 -17.88
CA ILE A 57 7.51 -2.18 -16.48
C ILE A 57 6.66 -3.35 -16.01
N ARG A 58 7.14 -4.02 -14.97
CA ARG A 58 6.42 -5.09 -14.27
C ARG A 58 5.77 -4.53 -13.02
N LEU A 59 4.46 -4.74 -12.89
CA LEU A 59 3.74 -4.49 -11.66
C LEU A 59 4.29 -5.38 -10.55
N LEU A 60 4.55 -4.77 -9.41
CA LEU A 60 4.91 -5.47 -8.19
C LEU A 60 3.63 -5.76 -7.41
N THR A 61 3.47 -6.98 -6.89
CA THR A 61 2.37 -7.25 -5.96
C THR A 61 2.65 -6.59 -4.61
N ARG A 62 1.61 -6.42 -3.79
CA ARG A 62 1.75 -5.87 -2.43
C ARG A 62 2.75 -6.67 -1.60
N GLU A 63 2.68 -7.99 -1.67
CA GLU A 63 3.56 -8.90 -0.93
C GLU A 63 5.02 -8.76 -1.40
N GLN A 64 5.22 -8.61 -2.71
CA GLN A 64 6.55 -8.36 -3.28
C GLN A 64 7.11 -7.01 -2.84
N TRP A 65 6.25 -6.00 -2.67
CA TRP A 65 6.66 -4.67 -2.22
C TRP A 65 7.05 -4.70 -0.76
N GLU A 66 6.24 -5.31 0.10
CA GLU A 66 6.52 -5.50 1.52
C GLU A 66 7.82 -6.29 1.73
N ALA A 67 8.04 -7.36 0.96
CA ALA A 67 9.30 -8.11 1.00
C ALA A 67 10.51 -7.25 0.62
N LYS A 68 10.35 -6.34 -0.35
CA LYS A 68 11.41 -5.40 -0.76
C LYS A 68 11.70 -4.35 0.31
N GLU A 69 10.66 -3.78 0.92
CA GLU A 69 10.81 -2.78 1.99
C GLU A 69 11.48 -3.38 3.22
N VAL A 70 11.08 -4.59 3.61
CA VAL A 70 11.71 -5.31 4.72
C VAL A 70 13.18 -5.62 4.41
N ALA A 71 13.49 -6.04 3.18
CA ALA A 71 14.88 -6.29 2.75
C ALA A 71 15.72 -5.00 2.63
N ALA A 72 15.12 -3.85 2.35
CA ALA A 72 15.80 -2.56 2.27
C ALA A 72 16.08 -1.94 3.66
N GLN A 73 15.39 -2.41 4.70
CA GLN A 73 15.55 -1.96 6.08
C GLN A 73 16.54 -2.83 6.90
N GLN A 74 17.08 -3.90 6.30
CA GLN A 74 18.10 -4.78 6.89
C GLN A 74 19.50 -4.41 6.38
#